data_AF-A0A8A3S5N1-F1
#
_entry.id   AF-A0A8A3S5N1-F1
#
_cell.length_a   1.000
_cell.length_b   1.000
_cell.length_c   1.000
_cell.angle_alpha   90.00
_cell.angle_beta   90.00
_cell.angle_gamma   90.00
#
_symmetry.space_group_name_H-M   'P 1'
#
loop_
_entity.id
_entity.type
_entity.pdbx_description
1 polymer ?
#
loop_
_entity_poly.entity_id
_entity_poly.type
_entity_poly.pdbx_seq_one_letter_code
_entity_poly.pdbx_strand_id
1 'polypeptide(L)'
;MERDERSEKEKAEGMDRIAKTIFAPIYPVLAEYFLGRFGRRDGVCIDLGSGPGHLAIAVAKASEMQVYGLDVSEVAHALARKNIREAGLEGRITLISGDVGAIPLPDDSVDLAVSRGSIYFWDDLHAAFREVARILRPGGMTFIGGGFGNAELWDDVVQKMIARNPDWETRYTKNMSSETTARFEEALSRTEGVEGEVVRDESGVWVVMRKKPVP
;
A
#
# COMPACT_ATOMS: atom_id res chain seq x y z
N MET A 1 6.72 24.28 -12.88
CA MET A 1 5.34 24.27 -12.33
C MET A 1 4.34 23.70 -13.33
N GLU A 2 3.76 24.44 -14.28
CA GLU A 2 2.69 23.88 -15.16
C GLU A 2 3.10 22.65 -16.01
N ARG A 3 4.35 22.60 -16.50
CA ARG A 3 4.87 21.43 -17.24
C ARG A 3 5.08 20.20 -16.36
N ASP A 4 5.45 20.41 -15.10
CA ASP A 4 5.69 19.31 -14.13
C ASP A 4 4.36 18.73 -13.66
N GLU A 5 3.37 19.59 -13.38
CA GLU A 5 2.01 19.20 -13.00
C GLU A 5 1.29 18.45 -14.12
N ARG A 6 1.43 18.88 -15.38
CA ARG A 6 0.89 18.14 -16.53
C ARG A 6 1.52 16.75 -16.65
N SER A 7 2.84 16.64 -16.48
CA SER A 7 3.57 15.36 -16.52
C SER A 7 3.15 14.43 -15.37
N GLU A 8 2.97 14.97 -14.15
CA GLU A 8 2.47 14.20 -13.02
C GLU A 8 1.06 13.66 -13.28
N LYS A 9 0.18 14.52 -13.81
CA LYS A 9 -1.19 14.14 -14.19
C LYS A 9 -1.22 13.01 -15.21
N GLU A 10 -0.43 13.12 -16.28
CA GLU A 10 -0.36 12.07 -17.31
C GLU A 10 0.15 10.73 -16.75
N LYS A 11 1.14 10.77 -15.84
CA LYS A 11 1.66 9.58 -15.14
C LYS A 11 0.60 8.96 -14.24
N ALA A 12 -0.10 9.77 -13.44
CA ALA A 12 -1.15 9.30 -12.53
C ALA A 12 -2.33 8.68 -13.28
N GLU A 13 -2.78 9.31 -14.37
CA GLU A 13 -3.83 8.76 -15.24
C GLU A 13 -3.35 7.48 -15.96
N GLY A 14 -2.08 7.43 -16.38
CA GLY A 14 -1.46 6.23 -16.93
C GLY A 14 -1.45 5.07 -15.92
N MET A 15 -1.11 5.37 -14.66
CA MET A 15 -1.12 4.40 -13.58
C MET A 15 -2.54 3.93 -13.26
N ASP A 16 -3.54 4.82 -13.21
CA ASP A 16 -4.95 4.44 -13.01
C ASP A 16 -5.47 3.53 -14.13
N ARG A 17 -5.08 3.78 -15.39
CA ARG A 17 -5.41 2.88 -16.51
C ARG A 17 -4.80 1.49 -16.34
N ILE A 18 -3.53 1.40 -15.94
CA ILE A 18 -2.86 0.11 -15.65
C ILE A 18 -3.55 -0.57 -14.47
N ALA A 19 -3.90 0.18 -13.43
CA ALA A 19 -4.60 -0.31 -12.25
C ALA A 19 -5.97 -0.92 -12.59
N LYS A 20 -6.72 -0.28 -13.49
CA LYS A 20 -8.03 -0.75 -13.97
C LYS A 20 -7.95 -1.88 -15.01
N THR A 21 -6.76 -2.21 -15.49
CA THR A 21 -6.57 -3.24 -16.54
C THR A 21 -5.61 -4.32 -16.05
N ILE A 22 -4.30 -4.15 -16.27
CA ILE A 22 -3.27 -5.15 -15.98
C ILE A 22 -3.27 -5.52 -14.49
N PHE A 23 -3.40 -4.54 -13.57
CA PHE A 23 -3.36 -4.83 -12.14
C PHE A 23 -4.73 -5.09 -11.52
N ALA A 24 -5.83 -4.97 -12.26
CA ALA A 24 -7.16 -5.10 -11.67
C ALA A 24 -7.39 -6.42 -10.91
N PRO A 25 -6.91 -7.59 -11.39
CA PRO A 25 -7.06 -8.86 -10.67
C PRO A 25 -6.26 -8.95 -9.35
N ILE A 26 -5.25 -8.11 -9.18
CA ILE A 26 -4.29 -8.17 -8.07
C ILE A 26 -4.93 -7.68 -6.78
N TYR A 27 -5.71 -6.61 -6.85
CA TYR A 27 -6.21 -5.93 -5.65
C TYR A 27 -7.15 -6.80 -4.81
N PRO A 28 -8.13 -7.53 -5.38
CA PRO A 28 -8.98 -8.44 -4.61
C PRO A 28 -8.18 -9.58 -3.97
N VAL A 29 -7.21 -10.17 -4.69
CA VAL A 29 -6.36 -11.26 -4.18
C VAL A 29 -5.52 -10.77 -3.00
N LEU A 30 -4.92 -9.59 -3.11
CA LEU A 30 -4.14 -9.01 -2.02
C LEU A 30 -5.01 -8.62 -0.82
N ALA A 31 -6.19 -8.05 -1.06
CA ALA A 31 -7.12 -7.73 0.03
C ALA A 31 -7.49 -9.00 0.82
N GLU A 32 -7.81 -10.10 0.14
CA GLU A 32 -8.10 -11.39 0.77
C GLU A 32 -6.89 -11.96 1.50
N TYR A 33 -5.69 -11.90 0.91
CA TYR A 33 -4.46 -12.33 1.56
C TYR A 33 -4.18 -11.54 2.85
N PHE A 34 -4.26 -10.21 2.80
CA PHE A 34 -4.02 -9.34 3.96
C PHE A 34 -5.07 -9.57 5.06
N LEU A 35 -6.35 -9.59 4.71
CA LEU A 35 -7.45 -9.80 5.67
C LEU A 35 -7.40 -11.21 6.27
N GLY A 36 -7.10 -12.23 5.47
CA GLY A 36 -6.96 -13.61 5.93
C GLY A 36 -5.82 -13.76 6.95
N ARG A 37 -4.67 -13.14 6.68
CA ARG A 37 -3.50 -13.18 7.57
C ARG A 37 -3.63 -12.25 8.78
N PHE A 38 -4.44 -11.20 8.67
CA PHE A 38 -4.87 -10.39 9.82
C PHE A 38 -5.87 -11.10 10.72
N GLY A 39 -6.73 -11.95 10.15
CA GLY A 39 -7.69 -12.76 10.90
C GLY A 39 -8.94 -11.99 11.35
N ARG A 40 -9.07 -10.73 10.95
CA ARG A 40 -10.22 -9.86 11.21
C ARG A 40 -10.63 -9.12 9.94
N ARG A 41 -11.92 -8.79 9.85
CA ARG A 41 -12.52 -8.07 8.71
C ARG A 41 -13.31 -6.84 9.17
N ASP A 42 -13.04 -6.33 10.36
CA ASP A 42 -13.67 -5.15 10.93
C ASP A 42 -12.61 -4.20 11.50
N GLY A 43 -13.04 -3.01 11.91
CA GLY A 43 -12.16 -2.00 12.49
C GLY A 43 -11.66 -0.98 11.46
N VAL A 44 -10.46 -0.46 11.66
CA VAL A 44 -9.89 0.63 10.85
C VAL A 44 -8.71 0.14 10.04
N CYS A 45 -8.76 0.36 8.72
CA CYS A 45 -7.64 0.11 7.82
C CYS A 45 -7.10 1.43 7.23
N ILE A 46 -5.80 1.51 6.97
CA ILE A 46 -5.18 2.58 6.18
C ILE A 46 -4.37 2.00 5.02
N ASP A 47 -4.57 2.55 3.82
CA ASP A 47 -3.77 2.30 2.62
C ASP A 47 -2.76 3.45 2.45
N LEU A 48 -1.47 3.16 2.68
CA LEU A 48 -0.37 4.13 2.67
C LEU A 48 0.19 4.28 1.27
N GLY A 49 0.12 5.49 0.72
CA GLY A 49 0.39 5.74 -0.69
C GLY A 49 -0.69 5.12 -1.58
N SER A 50 -1.95 5.39 -1.24
CA SER A 50 -3.13 4.75 -1.81
C SER A 50 -3.29 4.99 -3.32
N GLY A 51 -2.62 6.00 -3.88
CA GLY A 51 -2.67 6.30 -5.30
C GLY A 51 -4.12 6.53 -5.78
N PRO A 52 -4.55 5.90 -6.88
CA PRO A 52 -5.95 5.96 -7.33
C PRO A 52 -6.95 5.15 -6.47
N GLY A 53 -6.55 4.64 -5.30
CA GLY A 53 -7.44 4.04 -4.29
C GLY A 53 -7.85 2.58 -4.53
N HIS A 54 -7.25 1.87 -5.50
CA HIS A 54 -7.71 0.52 -5.88
C HIS A 54 -7.52 -0.53 -4.79
N LEU A 55 -6.44 -0.45 -4.00
CA LEU A 55 -6.24 -1.35 -2.86
C LEU A 55 -7.22 -1.02 -1.73
N ALA A 56 -7.37 0.25 -1.36
CA ALA A 56 -8.39 0.71 -0.43
C ALA A 56 -9.81 0.24 -0.80
N ILE A 57 -10.18 0.35 -2.09
CA ILE A 57 -11.46 -0.15 -2.63
C ILE A 57 -11.58 -1.67 -2.45
N ALA A 58 -10.53 -2.42 -2.77
CA ALA A 58 -10.56 -3.88 -2.63
C ALA A 58 -10.72 -4.32 -1.17
N VAL A 59 -10.00 -3.69 -0.24
CA VAL A 59 -10.14 -3.95 1.20
C VAL A 59 -11.54 -3.61 1.68
N ALA A 60 -12.09 -2.46 1.29
CA ALA A 60 -13.43 -2.03 1.67
C ALA A 60 -14.53 -2.95 1.13
N LYS A 61 -14.35 -3.58 -0.04
CA LYS A 61 -15.29 -4.57 -0.61
C LYS A 61 -15.21 -5.93 0.08
N ALA A 62 -14.03 -6.30 0.59
CA ALA A 62 -13.76 -7.60 1.20
C ALA A 62 -13.98 -7.62 2.72
N SER A 63 -14.38 -6.48 3.33
CA SER A 63 -14.44 -6.33 4.78
C SER A 63 -15.49 -5.30 5.22
N GLU A 64 -15.75 -5.27 6.52
CA GLU A 64 -16.53 -4.25 7.23
C GLU A 64 -15.65 -3.11 7.79
N MET A 65 -14.40 -3.00 7.33
CA MET A 65 -13.49 -1.95 7.78
C MET A 65 -13.86 -0.56 7.26
N GLN A 66 -13.66 0.45 8.11
CA GLN A 66 -13.53 1.84 7.67
C GLN A 66 -12.11 2.02 7.13
N VAL A 67 -11.98 2.45 5.87
CA VAL A 67 -10.68 2.55 5.20
C VAL A 67 -10.26 4.01 5.06
N TYR A 68 -9.01 4.30 5.37
CA TYR A 68 -8.34 5.55 5.04
C TYR A 68 -7.41 5.34 3.85
N GLY A 69 -7.43 6.25 2.86
CA GLY A 69 -6.41 6.29 1.81
C GLY A 69 -5.51 7.49 2.05
N LEU A 70 -4.24 7.26 2.37
CA LEU A 70 -3.23 8.31 2.55
C LEU A 70 -2.41 8.46 1.27
N ASP A 71 -2.31 9.65 0.73
CA ASP A 71 -1.37 9.95 -0.37
C ASP A 71 -0.93 11.43 -0.31
N VAL A 72 0.26 11.72 -0.84
CA VAL A 72 0.78 13.09 -0.97
C VAL A 72 0.32 13.77 -2.27
N SER A 73 -0.09 12.99 -3.27
CA SER A 73 -0.46 13.51 -4.59
C SER A 73 -1.95 13.86 -4.67
N GLU A 74 -2.24 15.15 -4.81
CA GLU A 74 -3.60 15.65 -5.04
C GLU A 74 -4.21 15.11 -6.34
N VAL A 75 -3.37 14.84 -7.35
CA VAL A 75 -3.79 14.21 -8.60
C VAL A 75 -4.28 12.79 -8.35
N ALA A 76 -3.52 12.00 -7.59
CA ALA A 76 -3.92 10.65 -7.20
C ALA A 76 -5.23 10.66 -6.40
N HIS A 77 -5.40 11.62 -5.48
CA HIS A 77 -6.65 11.80 -4.74
C HIS A 77 -7.84 12.14 -5.63
N ALA A 78 -7.67 12.97 -6.65
CA ALA A 78 -8.76 13.25 -7.59
C ALA A 78 -9.23 11.98 -8.31
N LEU A 79 -8.29 11.12 -8.72
CA LEU A 79 -8.59 9.82 -9.32
C LEU A 79 -9.22 8.85 -8.30
N ALA A 80 -8.70 8.80 -7.08
CA ALA A 80 -9.24 7.97 -6.01
C ALA A 80 -10.69 8.36 -5.66
N ARG A 81 -10.99 9.66 -5.50
CA ARG A 81 -12.37 10.13 -5.27
C ARG A 81 -13.33 9.65 -6.36
N LYS A 82 -12.92 9.74 -7.62
CA LYS A 82 -13.71 9.24 -8.75
C LYS A 82 -13.92 7.73 -8.65
N ASN A 83 -12.86 6.96 -8.45
CA ASN A 83 -12.92 5.49 -8.38
C ASN A 83 -13.75 4.99 -7.19
N ILE A 84 -13.62 5.64 -6.03
CA ILE A 84 -14.38 5.32 -4.80
C ILE A 84 -15.87 5.56 -5.03
N ARG A 85 -16.23 6.68 -5.67
CA ARG A 85 -17.62 6.98 -6.06
C ARG A 85 -18.17 5.96 -7.05
N GLU A 86 -17.41 5.63 -8.09
CA GLU A 86 -17.79 4.61 -9.08
C GLU A 86 -17.99 3.23 -8.42
N ALA A 87 -17.26 2.95 -7.35
CA ALA A 87 -17.41 1.73 -6.56
C ALA A 87 -18.54 1.79 -5.51
N GLY A 88 -19.17 2.94 -5.29
CA GLY A 88 -20.24 3.13 -4.30
C GLY A 88 -19.76 3.13 -2.84
N LEU A 89 -18.49 3.51 -2.59
CA LEU A 89 -17.84 3.36 -1.28
C LEU A 89 -17.53 4.69 -0.58
N GLU A 90 -18.16 5.80 -0.97
CA GLU A 90 -17.92 7.14 -0.40
C GLU A 90 -18.16 7.21 1.13
N GLY A 91 -19.01 6.33 1.68
CA GLY A 91 -19.24 6.23 3.13
C GLY A 91 -18.27 5.30 3.87
N ARG A 92 -17.41 4.57 3.15
CA ARG A 92 -16.50 3.53 3.70
C ARG A 92 -15.03 3.85 3.51
N ILE A 93 -14.71 4.83 2.66
CA ILE A 93 -13.33 5.21 2.34
C ILE A 93 -13.17 6.72 2.49
N THR A 94 -12.25 7.14 3.35
CA THR A 94 -11.89 8.55 3.58
C THR A 94 -10.48 8.80 3.08
N LEU A 95 -10.29 9.78 2.19
CA LEU A 95 -8.96 10.16 1.72
C LEU A 95 -8.32 11.21 2.63
N ILE A 96 -7.02 11.05 2.88
CA ILE A 96 -6.21 11.90 3.74
C ILE A 96 -4.99 12.36 2.95
N SER A 97 -4.79 13.68 2.86
CA SER A 97 -3.54 14.24 2.32
C SER A 97 -2.49 14.28 3.39
N GLY A 98 -1.36 13.62 3.15
CA GLY A 98 -0.25 13.59 4.10
C GLY A 98 0.88 12.68 3.67
N ASP A 99 2.04 12.92 4.28
CA ASP A 99 3.23 12.10 4.12
C ASP A 99 3.23 10.93 5.12
N VAL A 100 3.79 9.80 4.72
CA VAL A 100 3.86 8.60 5.58
C VAL A 100 4.79 8.81 6.79
N GLY A 101 5.74 9.73 6.72
CA GLY A 101 6.60 10.15 7.82
C GLY A 101 5.94 11.14 8.79
N ALA A 102 4.71 11.57 8.54
CA ALA A 102 3.90 12.40 9.43
C ALA A 102 2.40 12.16 9.21
N ILE A 103 1.90 11.01 9.66
CA ILE A 103 0.54 10.55 9.38
C ILE A 103 -0.45 11.34 10.26
N PRO A 104 -1.45 12.05 9.70
CA PRO A 104 -2.37 12.88 10.47
C PRO A 104 -3.52 12.05 11.08
N LEU A 105 -3.17 10.96 11.75
CA LEU A 105 -4.07 10.12 12.53
C LEU A 105 -3.58 10.02 13.98
N PRO A 106 -4.49 9.84 14.96
CA PRO A 106 -4.12 9.64 16.36
C PRO A 106 -3.31 8.36 16.57
N ASP A 107 -2.59 8.31 17.67
CA ASP A 107 -1.97 7.09 18.18
C ASP A 107 -3.05 6.00 18.38
N ASP A 108 -2.67 4.73 18.21
CA ASP A 108 -3.55 3.59 18.48
C ASP A 108 -4.94 3.67 17.81
N SER A 109 -4.99 4.15 16.56
CA SER A 109 -6.23 4.37 15.82
C SER A 109 -6.48 3.38 14.68
N VAL A 110 -5.46 2.61 14.27
CA VAL A 110 -5.50 1.73 13.09
C VAL A 110 -5.31 0.26 13.47
N ASP A 111 -6.21 -0.59 12.99
CA ASP A 111 -6.13 -2.05 13.16
C ASP A 111 -5.24 -2.69 12.09
N LEU A 112 -5.32 -2.23 10.83
CA LEU A 112 -4.58 -2.76 9.69
C LEU A 112 -3.96 -1.64 8.83
N ALA A 113 -2.66 -1.69 8.56
CA ALA A 113 -2.01 -0.75 7.65
C ALA A 113 -1.42 -1.48 6.43
N VAL A 114 -1.94 -1.19 5.25
CA VAL A 114 -1.49 -1.79 3.99
C VAL A 114 -0.78 -0.77 3.11
N SER A 115 0.12 -1.22 2.25
CA SER A 115 0.70 -0.40 1.19
C SER A 115 1.18 -1.28 0.06
N ARG A 116 0.81 -0.95 -1.17
CA ARG A 116 1.32 -1.64 -2.36
C ARG A 116 2.02 -0.69 -3.31
N GLY A 117 3.32 -0.87 -3.44
CA GLY A 117 4.16 -0.19 -4.42
C GLY A 117 4.62 1.20 -3.99
N SER A 118 4.14 1.75 -2.87
CA SER A 118 4.53 3.09 -2.41
C SER A 118 5.86 3.09 -1.65
N ILE A 119 6.14 2.07 -0.83
CA ILE A 119 7.35 2.00 0.00
C ILE A 119 8.67 2.22 -0.76
N TYR A 120 8.73 1.87 -2.04
CA TYR A 120 9.90 2.05 -2.90
C TYR A 120 10.22 3.52 -3.22
N PHE A 121 9.34 4.44 -2.86
CA PHE A 121 9.46 5.89 -3.08
C PHE A 121 9.60 6.68 -1.78
N TRP A 122 9.60 6.03 -0.61
CA TRP A 122 9.69 6.73 0.67
C TRP A 122 11.14 7.16 0.92
N ASP A 123 11.32 8.43 1.25
CA ASP A 123 12.65 9.01 1.48
C ASP A 123 13.25 8.57 2.81
N ASP A 124 12.46 8.56 3.89
CA ASP A 124 12.87 8.16 5.23
C ASP A 124 12.00 7.01 5.76
N LEU A 125 12.48 5.78 5.57
CA LEU A 125 11.82 4.57 6.06
C LEU A 125 11.74 4.52 7.59
N HIS A 126 12.70 5.12 8.31
CA HIS A 126 12.68 5.10 9.77
C HIS A 126 11.56 6.01 10.29
N ALA A 127 11.42 7.22 9.73
CA ALA A 127 10.33 8.13 10.07
C ALA A 127 8.97 7.50 9.72
N ALA A 128 8.86 6.90 8.53
CA ALA A 128 7.65 6.22 8.08
C ALA A 128 7.24 5.07 9.02
N PHE A 129 8.17 4.16 9.35
CA PHE A 129 7.84 3.01 10.19
C PHE A 129 7.53 3.42 11.63
N ARG A 130 8.18 4.46 12.16
CA ARG A 130 7.82 5.02 13.47
C ARG A 130 6.39 5.56 13.48
N GLU A 131 5.99 6.30 12.45
CA GLU A 131 4.61 6.80 12.34
C GLU A 131 3.60 5.66 12.19
N VAL A 132 3.91 4.65 11.38
CA VAL A 132 3.06 3.46 11.24
C VAL A 132 2.92 2.75 12.60
N ALA A 133 4.02 2.53 13.32
CA ALA A 133 3.99 1.93 14.65
C ALA A 133 3.18 2.78 15.66
N ARG A 134 3.25 4.11 15.57
CA ARG A 134 2.48 5.04 16.41
C ARG A 134 0.98 4.87 16.18
N ILE A 135 0.52 4.89 14.93
CA ILE A 135 -0.92 4.82 14.62
C ILE A 135 -1.52 3.43 14.79
N LEU A 136 -0.71 2.37 14.71
CA LEU A 136 -1.20 1.01 14.92
C LEU A 136 -1.73 0.87 16.35
N ARG A 137 -2.88 0.22 16.50
CA ARG A 137 -3.40 -0.27 17.79
C ARG A 137 -2.55 -1.40 18.33
N PRO A 138 -2.54 -1.64 19.65
CA PRO A 138 -2.03 -2.90 20.18
C PRO A 138 -2.71 -4.09 19.51
N GLY A 139 -1.92 -5.04 18.97
CA GLY A 139 -2.42 -6.17 18.16
C GLY A 139 -2.72 -5.84 16.69
N GLY A 140 -2.63 -4.58 16.28
CA GLY A 140 -2.72 -4.15 14.89
C GLY A 140 -1.53 -4.65 14.07
N MET A 141 -1.71 -4.78 12.76
CA MET A 141 -0.71 -5.35 11.86
C MET A 141 -0.52 -4.54 10.56
N THR A 142 0.60 -4.74 9.88
CA THR A 142 0.88 -4.17 8.56
C THR A 142 1.12 -5.20 7.46
N PHE A 143 0.90 -4.77 6.22
CA PHE A 143 1.45 -5.36 4.99
C PHE A 143 1.91 -4.25 4.06
N ILE A 144 3.18 -3.85 4.19
CA ILE A 144 3.74 -2.72 3.43
C ILE A 144 4.80 -3.25 2.48
N GLY A 145 4.61 -3.08 1.18
CA GLY A 145 5.49 -3.75 0.23
C GLY A 145 5.06 -3.68 -1.22
N GLY A 146 5.34 -4.74 -1.94
CA GLY A 146 4.99 -4.88 -3.34
C GLY A 146 4.88 -6.34 -3.75
N GLY A 147 3.90 -6.60 -4.62
CA GLY A 147 3.61 -7.93 -5.11
C GLY A 147 2.34 -7.97 -5.94
N PHE A 148 2.03 -9.19 -6.39
CA PHE A 148 0.94 -9.46 -7.33
C PHE A 148 -0.08 -10.47 -6.80
N GLY A 149 0.05 -10.90 -5.55
CA GLY A 149 -0.96 -11.68 -4.83
C GLY A 149 -0.77 -13.19 -4.89
N ASN A 150 -0.40 -13.73 -6.04
CA ASN A 150 -0.01 -15.14 -6.20
C ASN A 150 0.91 -15.32 -7.42
N ALA A 151 1.47 -16.53 -7.59
CA ALA A 151 2.41 -16.84 -8.66
C ALA A 151 1.83 -16.68 -10.08
N GLU A 152 0.57 -17.08 -10.30
CA GLU A 152 -0.07 -16.97 -11.62
C GLU A 152 -0.21 -15.50 -12.06
N LEU A 153 -0.75 -14.66 -11.17
CA LEU A 153 -0.84 -13.22 -11.41
C LEU A 153 0.54 -12.58 -11.52
N TRP A 154 1.52 -13.12 -10.81
CA TRP A 154 2.89 -12.64 -10.91
C TRP A 154 3.42 -12.74 -12.34
N ASP A 155 3.36 -13.94 -12.90
CA ASP A 155 3.88 -14.23 -14.24
C ASP A 155 3.13 -13.43 -15.30
N ASP A 156 1.79 -13.43 -15.25
CA ASP A 156 0.93 -12.72 -16.20
C ASP A 156 1.20 -11.20 -16.19
N VAL A 157 1.29 -10.60 -15.00
CA VAL A 157 1.50 -9.17 -14.84
C VAL A 157 2.89 -8.75 -15.27
N VAL A 158 3.94 -9.49 -14.90
CA VAL A 158 5.31 -9.20 -15.28
C VAL A 158 5.45 -9.26 -16.81
N GLN A 159 4.92 -10.31 -17.45
CA GLN A 159 4.94 -10.43 -18.92
C GLN A 159 4.23 -9.25 -19.61
N LYS A 160 3.02 -8.90 -19.16
CA LYS A 160 2.24 -7.78 -19.72
C LYS A 160 2.95 -6.43 -19.52
N MET A 161 3.58 -6.23 -18.37
CA MET A 161 4.27 -4.98 -18.07
C MET A 161 5.57 -4.82 -18.85
N ILE A 162 6.37 -5.88 -18.99
CA ILE A 162 7.59 -5.87 -19.83
C ILE A 162 7.23 -5.60 -21.29
N ALA A 163 6.20 -6.26 -21.82
CA ALA A 163 5.72 -6.03 -23.19
C ALA A 163 5.24 -4.59 -23.42
N ARG A 164 4.70 -3.94 -22.38
CA ARG A 164 4.21 -2.56 -22.44
C ARG A 164 5.33 -1.52 -22.29
N ASN A 165 6.26 -1.76 -21.38
CA ASN A 165 7.35 -0.85 -21.05
C ASN A 165 8.58 -1.64 -20.60
N PRO A 166 9.54 -1.93 -21.50
CA PRO A 166 10.75 -2.66 -21.15
C PRO A 166 11.55 -2.03 -20.00
N ASP A 167 11.57 -0.69 -19.89
CA ASP A 167 12.27 0.01 -18.80
C ASP A 167 11.63 -0.22 -17.42
N TRP A 168 10.39 -0.72 -17.38
CA TRP A 168 9.74 -1.13 -16.14
C TRP A 168 10.49 -2.30 -15.48
N GLU A 169 11.07 -3.21 -16.27
CA GLU A 169 11.80 -4.38 -15.76
C GLU A 169 12.98 -3.99 -14.88
N THR A 170 13.74 -2.97 -15.27
CA THR A 170 14.89 -2.49 -14.49
C THR A 170 14.43 -1.99 -13.12
N ARG A 171 13.37 -1.18 -13.10
CA ARG A 171 12.81 -0.65 -11.86
C ARG A 171 12.24 -1.76 -10.98
N TYR A 172 11.47 -2.66 -11.59
CA TYR A 172 10.86 -3.80 -10.90
C TYR A 172 11.92 -4.72 -10.29
N THR A 173 12.98 -5.05 -11.05
CA THR A 173 14.11 -5.86 -10.58
C THR A 173 14.81 -5.21 -9.39
N LYS A 174 15.03 -3.89 -9.44
CA LYS A 174 15.58 -3.14 -8.30
C LYS A 174 14.68 -3.22 -7.06
N ASN A 175 13.37 -3.00 -7.23
CA ASN A 175 12.41 -3.06 -6.13
C ASN A 175 12.35 -4.44 -5.47
N MET A 176 12.57 -5.50 -6.24
CA MET A 176 12.54 -6.89 -5.77
C MET A 176 13.92 -7.42 -5.34
N SER A 177 14.96 -6.58 -5.31
CA SER A 177 16.32 -6.98 -4.97
C SER A 177 16.50 -7.27 -3.47
N SER A 178 17.50 -8.09 -3.15
CA SER A 178 17.91 -8.33 -1.76
C SER A 178 18.40 -7.05 -1.05
N GLU A 179 19.00 -6.11 -1.78
CA GLU A 179 19.40 -4.81 -1.24
C GLU A 179 18.19 -4.00 -0.77
N THR A 180 17.11 -3.97 -1.56
CA THR A 180 15.88 -3.29 -1.17
C THR A 180 15.25 -3.96 0.07
N THR A 181 15.23 -5.29 0.11
CA THR A 181 14.78 -6.05 1.29
C THR A 181 15.62 -5.74 2.53
N ALA A 182 16.94 -5.72 2.41
CA ALA A 182 17.84 -5.42 3.53
C ALA A 182 17.60 -4.02 4.11
N ARG A 183 17.27 -3.03 3.28
CA ARG A 183 16.87 -1.69 3.75
C ARG A 183 15.58 -1.71 4.56
N PHE A 184 14.61 -2.55 4.18
CA PHE A 184 13.38 -2.71 4.96
C PHE A 184 13.64 -3.40 6.29
N GLU A 185 14.47 -4.44 6.30
CA GLU A 185 14.88 -5.14 7.52
C GLU A 185 15.64 -4.22 8.48
N GLU A 186 16.55 -3.40 7.95
CA GLU A 186 17.28 -2.41 8.74
C GLU A 186 16.31 -1.39 9.36
N ALA A 187 15.40 -0.81 8.58
CA ALA A 187 14.42 0.14 9.09
C ALA A 187 13.52 -0.46 10.17
N LEU A 188 13.05 -1.69 9.93
CA LEU A 188 12.23 -2.44 10.86
C LEU A 188 12.96 -2.74 12.18
N SER A 189 14.24 -3.12 12.11
CA SER A 189 15.05 -3.44 13.30
C SER A 189 15.19 -2.27 14.29
N ARG A 190 15.03 -1.04 13.81
CA ARG A 190 15.10 0.19 14.60
C ARG A 190 13.73 0.74 15.01
N THR A 191 12.65 0.06 14.64
CA THR A 191 11.28 0.50 14.95
C THR A 191 10.85 -0.05 16.30
N GLU A 192 10.66 0.83 17.27
CA GLU A 192 10.25 0.45 18.63
C GLU A 192 8.74 0.14 18.72
N GLY A 193 8.33 -0.61 19.76
CA GLY A 193 6.92 -0.89 20.05
C GLY A 193 6.26 -1.95 19.16
N VAL A 194 6.97 -2.48 18.18
CA VAL A 194 6.49 -3.54 17.26
C VAL A 194 7.39 -4.77 17.30
N GLU A 195 6.82 -5.91 16.93
CA GLU A 195 7.55 -7.07 16.43
C GLU A 195 7.29 -7.17 14.93
N GLY A 196 8.27 -7.59 14.15
CA GLY A 196 8.01 -7.76 12.73
C GLY A 196 9.05 -8.56 11.99
N GLU A 197 8.71 -8.84 10.73
CA GLU A 197 9.54 -9.53 9.77
C GLU A 197 9.30 -8.95 8.37
N VAL A 198 10.23 -9.23 7.44
CA VAL A 198 9.99 -9.02 6.02
C VAL A 198 9.67 -10.37 5.38
N VAL A 199 8.39 -10.58 5.05
CA VAL A 199 7.91 -11.82 4.44
C VAL A 199 8.17 -11.77 2.94
N ARG A 200 8.70 -12.86 2.40
CA ARG A 200 8.84 -13.06 0.95
C ARG A 200 8.21 -14.40 0.56
N ASP A 201 7.09 -14.32 -0.15
CA ASP A 201 6.37 -15.47 -0.66
C ASP A 201 5.79 -15.17 -2.05
N GLU A 202 4.95 -16.06 -2.58
CA GLU A 202 4.31 -15.92 -3.90
C GLU A 202 3.38 -14.71 -4.01
N SER A 203 2.98 -14.09 -2.89
CA SER A 203 2.13 -12.91 -2.89
C SER A 203 2.92 -11.62 -3.08
N GLY A 204 4.18 -11.59 -2.62
CA GLY A 204 5.01 -10.38 -2.60
C GLY A 204 6.17 -10.38 -1.62
N VAL A 205 6.77 -9.21 -1.50
CA VAL A 205 7.65 -8.82 -0.39
C VAL A 205 6.87 -7.86 0.48
N TRP A 206 6.66 -8.21 1.75
CA TRP A 206 5.83 -7.45 2.68
C TRP A 206 6.55 -7.25 4.01
N VAL A 207 6.66 -6.00 4.45
CA VAL A 207 7.02 -5.67 5.83
C VAL A 207 5.77 -5.88 6.68
N VAL A 208 5.88 -6.81 7.63
CA VAL A 208 4.81 -7.20 8.54
C VAL A 208 5.24 -6.86 9.96
N MET A 209 4.80 -5.70 10.42
CA MET A 209 4.86 -5.25 11.82
C MET A 209 3.57 -5.61 12.55
N ARG A 210 3.68 -6.04 13.80
CA ARG A 210 2.60 -6.19 14.77
C ARG A 210 2.92 -5.37 16.02
N LYS A 211 2.02 -4.48 16.42
CA LYS A 211 2.24 -3.70 17.65
C LYS A 211 2.01 -4.57 18.87
N LYS A 212 2.95 -4.53 19.81
CA LYS A 212 2.87 -5.33 21.05
C LYS A 212 1.63 -4.91 21.86
N PRO A 213 0.93 -5.86 22.51
CA PRO A 213 -0.06 -5.53 23.54
C PRO A 213 0.58 -4.64 24.61
N VAL A 214 -0.16 -3.66 25.12
CA VAL A 214 0.25 -2.96 26.35
C VAL A 214 0.10 -3.97 27.51
N PRO A 215 1.11 -4.13 28.38
CA PRO A 215 1.05 -5.03 29.54
C PRO A 215 -0.11 -4.76 30.48
#